data_AF-A0A2N9NW16-F1
#
_entry.id   AF-A0A2N9NW16-F1
#
_cell.length_a   1.000
_cell.length_b   1.000
_cell.length_c   1.000
_cell.angle_alpha   90.00
_cell.angle_beta   90.00
_cell.angle_gamma   90.00
#
_symmetry.space_group_name_H-M   'P 1'
#
loop_
_entity.id
_entity.type
_entity.pdbx_description
1 polymer ?
#
loop_
_entity_poly.entity_id
_entity_poly.type
_entity_poly.pdbx_seq_one_letter_code
_entity_poly.pdbx_strand_id
1 'polypeptide(L)'
;MPACLADTQNSTVRPGVAAPTNPPLLEIASTTASQVVLSWPLASAGFVLETSGALPAGAGWVPLSNDVAIVGRNFARTNNLGPTNSFYRLHKH
;
A
#
# COMPACT_ATOMS: atom_id res chain seq x y z
N MET A 1 39.11 -13.33 23.82
CA MET A 1 39.64 -11.95 23.76
C MET A 1 39.78 -11.57 22.28
N PRO A 2 39.40 -10.35 21.86
CA PRO A 2 38.33 -10.07 20.86
C PRO A 2 38.85 -9.83 19.42
N ALA A 3 38.01 -9.80 18.36
CA ALA A 3 37.41 -8.55 17.86
C ALA A 3 36.23 -8.79 16.90
N CYS A 4 35.20 -7.95 17.08
CA CYS A 4 34.00 -7.81 16.27
C CYS A 4 34.38 -7.42 14.81
N LEU A 5 33.85 -8.12 13.81
CA LEU A 5 34.04 -7.75 12.41
C LEU A 5 33.08 -6.60 12.08
N ALA A 6 33.63 -5.39 11.99
CA ALA A 6 32.99 -4.26 11.35
C ALA A 6 33.38 -4.28 9.85
N ASP A 7 32.42 -4.56 8.97
CA ASP A 7 32.52 -4.14 7.58
C ASP A 7 31.91 -2.74 7.47
N THR A 8 32.77 -1.76 7.23
CA THR A 8 32.43 -0.34 7.07
C THR A 8 32.82 0.05 5.66
N GLN A 9 31.86 0.64 4.95
CA GLN A 9 31.95 1.28 3.62
C GLN A 9 31.56 0.44 2.40
N ASN A 10 30.25 0.27 2.22
CA ASN A 10 29.68 0.52 0.89
C ASN A 10 28.31 1.20 0.98
N SER A 11 28.32 2.51 1.26
CA SER A 11 27.15 3.40 1.15
C SER A 11 26.83 3.79 -0.29
N THR A 12 26.91 2.83 -1.22
CA THR A 12 26.28 2.96 -2.53
C THR A 12 25.27 1.83 -2.67
N VAL A 13 24.19 1.93 -1.88
CA VAL A 13 22.93 1.33 -2.33
C VAL A 13 22.60 2.10 -3.60
N ARG A 14 23.01 1.59 -4.76
CA ARG A 14 22.18 1.78 -5.95
C ARG A 14 20.81 1.30 -5.47
N PRO A 15 19.76 2.13 -5.37
CA PRO A 15 18.43 1.60 -5.14
C PRO A 15 18.03 0.89 -6.43
N GLY A 16 18.68 -0.24 -6.71
CA GLY A 16 18.07 -1.30 -7.49
C GLY A 16 16.87 -1.67 -6.66
N VAL A 17 15.71 -1.17 -7.09
CA VAL A 17 14.42 -1.46 -6.50
C VAL A 17 14.25 -2.98 -6.58
N ALA A 18 14.70 -3.69 -5.55
CA ALA A 18 14.31 -5.06 -5.33
C ALA A 18 12.83 -4.97 -4.98
N ALA A 19 11.97 -5.20 -5.97
CA ALA A 19 10.53 -5.32 -5.74
C ALA A 19 10.35 -6.32 -4.59
N PRO A 20 9.64 -5.98 -3.50
CA PRO A 20 9.40 -6.94 -2.44
C PRO A 20 8.70 -8.14 -3.08
N THR A 21 9.27 -9.34 -2.91
CA THR A 21 8.68 -10.61 -3.33
C THR A 21 7.45 -10.98 -2.50
N ASN A 22 7.14 -10.19 -1.47
CA ASN A 22 5.93 -10.27 -0.70
C ASN A 22 4.85 -9.37 -1.34
N PRO A 23 3.60 -9.83 -1.50
CA PRO A 23 2.52 -8.97 -1.97
C PRO A 23 2.47 -7.71 -1.08
N PRO A 24 2.26 -6.53 -1.67
CA PRO A 24 2.27 -5.31 -0.91
C PRO A 24 1.15 -5.32 0.13
N LEU A 25 1.50 -4.99 1.36
CA LEU A 25 0.54 -4.90 2.45
C LEU A 25 -0.37 -3.68 2.20
N LEU A 26 -1.68 -3.92 2.16
CA LEU A 26 -2.68 -2.87 2.20
C LEU A 26 -3.13 -2.70 3.65
N GLU A 27 -2.88 -1.53 4.21
CA GLU A 27 -3.28 -1.18 5.57
C GLU A 27 -4.54 -0.30 5.52
N ILE A 28 -5.44 -0.50 6.49
CA ILE A 28 -6.65 0.31 6.67
C ILE A 28 -6.63 0.85 8.10
N ALA A 29 -6.61 2.17 8.23
CA ALA A 29 -6.64 2.85 9.52
C ALA A 29 -7.84 3.79 9.59
N SER A 30 -8.65 3.71 10.64
CA SER A 30 -9.74 4.65 10.88
C SER A 30 -9.18 5.99 11.37
N THR A 31 -9.45 7.08 10.65
CA THR A 31 -9.01 8.42 11.07
C THR A 31 -10.09 9.19 11.81
N THR A 32 -11.36 8.91 11.53
CA THR A 32 -12.52 9.54 12.18
C THR A 32 -13.70 8.57 12.13
N ALA A 33 -14.81 8.89 12.81
CA ALA A 33 -16.03 8.07 12.82
C ALA A 33 -16.60 7.73 11.41
N SER A 34 -16.25 8.53 10.39
CA SER A 34 -16.76 8.38 9.03
C SER A 34 -15.66 8.34 7.97
N GLN A 35 -14.40 8.16 8.36
CA GLN A 35 -13.27 8.17 7.43
C GLN A 35 -12.24 7.10 7.78
N VAL A 36 -11.72 6.47 6.73
CA VAL A 36 -10.60 5.53 6.78
C VAL A 36 -9.51 5.99 5.83
N VAL A 37 -8.27 5.73 6.20
CA VAL A 37 -7.11 5.90 5.34
C VAL A 37 -6.61 4.53 4.94
N LEU A 38 -6.51 4.33 3.63
CA LEU A 38 -5.90 3.18 3.01
C LEU A 38 -4.45 3.52 2.69
N SER A 39 -3.51 2.74 3.18
CA SER A 39 -2.08 2.97 3.00
C SER A 39 -1.39 1.76 2.40
N TRP A 40 -0.51 1.96 1.43
CA TRP A 40 0.29 0.88 0.83
C TRP A 40 1.66 1.39 0.36
N PRO A 41 2.69 0.53 0.22
CA PRO A 41 4.05 0.96 -0.11
C PRO A 41 4.17 1.62 -1.49
N LEU A 42 5.06 2.63 -1.62
CA LEU A 42 5.46 3.16 -2.93
C LEU A 42 6.16 2.12 -3.82
N ALA A 43 6.77 1.11 -3.20
CA ALA A 43 7.37 -0.04 -3.88
C ALA A 43 6.34 -0.88 -4.67
N SER A 44 5.04 -0.63 -4.47
CA SER A 44 3.92 -1.18 -5.23
C SER A 44 3.62 -0.39 -6.50
N ALA A 45 4.61 0.28 -7.09
CA ALA A 45 4.46 0.94 -8.38
C ALA A 45 3.96 -0.08 -9.42
N GLY A 46 2.81 0.21 -10.06
CA GLY A 46 2.12 -0.71 -10.99
C GLY A 46 0.97 -1.51 -10.36
N PHE A 47 0.72 -1.37 -9.06
CA PHE A 47 -0.52 -1.83 -8.44
C PHE A 47 -1.54 -0.70 -8.42
N VAL A 48 -2.79 -1.03 -8.73
CA VAL A 48 -3.94 -0.14 -8.66
C VAL A 48 -4.78 -0.56 -7.46
N LEU A 49 -5.13 0.41 -6.62
CA LEU A 49 -6.12 0.19 -5.56
C LEU A 49 -7.49 0.05 -6.22
N GLU A 50 -8.22 -1.01 -5.92
CA GLU A 50 -9.59 -1.20 -6.38
C GLU A 50 -10.51 -1.33 -5.18
N THR A 51 -11.75 -0.85 -5.33
CA THR A 51 -12.83 -1.06 -4.38
C THR A 51 -13.96 -1.89 -4.97
N SER A 52 -14.66 -2.61 -4.12
CA SER A 52 -15.95 -3.20 -4.45
C SER A 52 -16.91 -3.10 -3.27
N GLY A 53 -18.20 -2.93 -3.55
CA GLY A 53 -19.25 -2.98 -2.52
C GLY A 53 -19.63 -4.41 -2.11
N ALA A 54 -19.11 -5.43 -2.79
CA ALA A 54 -19.45 -6.82 -2.55
C ALA A 54 -18.24 -7.75 -2.77
N LEU A 55 -18.22 -8.91 -2.11
CA LEU A 55 -17.21 -9.97 -2.28
C LEU A 55 -17.58 -11.18 -3.20
N PRO A 56 -18.83 -11.39 -3.69
CA PRO A 56 -19.14 -12.61 -4.44
C PRO A 56 -18.40 -12.66 -5.77
N ALA A 57 -18.24 -13.87 -6.32
CA ALA A 57 -17.63 -14.09 -7.64
C ALA A 57 -18.47 -13.36 -8.72
N GLY A 58 -17.92 -12.27 -9.26
CA GLY A 58 -18.63 -11.34 -10.15
C GLY A 58 -18.79 -9.93 -9.60
N ALA A 59 -18.32 -9.64 -8.39
CA ALA A 59 -18.26 -8.29 -7.89
C ALA A 59 -17.42 -7.39 -8.83
N GLY A 60 -18.00 -6.28 -9.26
CA GLY A 60 -17.30 -5.27 -10.04
C GLY A 60 -16.28 -4.57 -9.16
N TRP A 61 -15.00 -4.69 -9.52
CA TRP A 61 -13.91 -3.96 -8.88
C TRP A 61 -13.67 -2.67 -9.67
N VAL A 62 -13.70 -1.54 -8.98
CA VAL A 62 -13.53 -0.21 -9.59
C VAL A 62 -12.19 0.35 -9.13
N PRO A 63 -11.31 0.80 -10.05
CA PRO A 63 -10.04 1.39 -9.69
C PRO A 63 -10.21 2.75 -8.99
N LEU A 64 -9.55 2.90 -7.84
CA LEU A 64 -9.46 4.09 -7.00
C LEU A 64 -8.03 4.65 -7.03
N SER A 65 -7.66 5.25 -8.15
CA SER A 65 -6.35 5.92 -8.31
C SER A 65 -6.42 7.42 -8.03
N ASN A 66 -7.62 7.98 -7.90
CA ASN A 66 -7.84 9.40 -7.69
C ASN A 66 -7.60 9.77 -6.22
N ASP A 67 -6.99 10.93 -5.98
CA ASP A 67 -6.76 11.50 -4.65
C ASP A 67 -5.81 10.67 -3.75
N VAL A 68 -4.82 10.01 -4.36
CA VAL A 68 -3.76 9.32 -3.61
C VAL A 68 -2.66 10.31 -3.26
N ALA A 69 -2.43 10.53 -1.97
CA ALA A 69 -1.31 11.29 -1.46
C ALA A 69 -0.10 10.37 -1.22
N ILE A 70 1.11 10.92 -1.29
CA ILE A 70 2.32 10.21 -0.88
C ILE A 70 2.72 10.73 0.50
N VAL A 71 2.76 9.83 1.48
CA VAL A 71 3.16 10.13 2.86
C VAL A 71 4.42 9.33 3.17
N GLY A 72 5.57 10.01 3.16
CA GLY A 72 6.87 9.39 3.38
C GLY A 72 7.23 8.39 2.27
N ARG A 73 7.06 7.10 2.54
CA ARG A 73 7.35 5.99 1.60
C ARG A 73 6.13 5.15 1.22
N ASN A 74 4.94 5.65 1.55
CA ASN A 74 3.67 4.96 1.30
C ASN A 74 2.74 5.89 0.51
N PHE A 75 1.95 5.29 -0.38
CA PHE A 75 0.73 5.88 -0.86
C PHE A 75 -0.31 5.83 0.25
N ALA A 76 -1.05 6.92 0.44
CA ALA A 76 -2.14 7.03 1.39
C ALA A 76 -3.34 7.64 0.67
N ARG A 77 -4.51 7.04 0.88
CA ARG A 77 -5.77 7.52 0.31
C ARG A 77 -6.83 7.57 1.39
N THR A 78 -7.41 8.74 1.60
CA THR A 78 -8.54 8.90 2.51
C THR A 78 -9.83 8.53 1.78
N ASN A 79 -10.64 7.67 2.38
CA ASN A 79 -11.94 7.29 1.88
C ASN A 79 -13.00 7.52 2.96
N ASN A 80 -14.12 8.11 2.56
CA ASN A 80 -15.25 8.27 3.46
C ASN A 80 -15.99 6.93 3.59
N LEU A 81 -16.35 6.57 4.81
CA LEU A 81 -17.16 5.39 5.08
C LEU A 81 -18.58 5.67 4.59
N GLY A 82 -19.04 4.86 3.63
CA GLY A 82 -20.43 4.84 3.18
C GLY A 82 -21.33 4.06 4.14
N PRO A 83 -22.66 4.07 3.90
CA PRO A 83 -23.61 3.30 4.69
C PRO A 83 -23.48 1.77 4.50
N THR A 84 -22.74 1.33 3.48
CA THR A 84 -22.54 -0.08 3.12
C THR A 84 -21.08 -0.50 3.27
N ASN A 85 -20.86 -1.81 3.46
CA ASN A 85 -19.52 -2.38 3.46
C ASN A 85 -18.79 -2.09 2.14
N SER A 86 -17.51 -1.76 2.24
CA SER A 86 -16.62 -1.58 1.11
C SER A 86 -15.39 -2.48 1.30
N PHE A 87 -15.00 -3.15 0.23
CA PHE A 87 -13.87 -4.05 0.18
C PHE A 87 -12.79 -3.45 -0.70
N TYR A 88 -11.53 -3.62 -0.31
CA TYR A 88 -10.39 -3.02 -0.99
C TYR A 88 -9.35 -4.07 -1.32
N ARG A 89 -8.74 -3.97 -2.50
CA ARG A 89 -7.62 -4.81 -2.90
C ARG A 89 -6.61 -4.03 -3.72
N LEU A 90 -5.36 -4.48 -3.71
CA LEU A 90 -4.34 -4.04 -4.66
C LEU A 90 -4.27 -5.04 -5.80
N HIS A 91 -4.46 -4.57 -7.03
CA HIS A 91 -4.40 -5.39 -8.23
C HIS A 91 -3.26 -4.92 -9.13
N LYS A 92 -2.42 -5.85 -9.57
CA LYS A 92 -1.31 -5.54 -10.48
C LYS A 92 -1.85 -5.47 -11.90
N HIS A 93 -1.61 -4.35 -12.58
CA HIS A 93 -1.92 -4.20 -14.00
C HIS A 93 -0.74 -4.64 -14.87
#